data_AF-A0A1I8D076-F1
#
_entry.id   AF-A0A1I8D076-F1
#
_cell.length_a   1.000
_cell.length_b   1.000
_cell.length_c   1.000
_cell.angle_alpha   90.00
_cell.angle_beta   90.00
_cell.angle_gamma   90.00
#
_symmetry.space_group_name_H-M   'P 1'
#
loop_
_entity.id
_entity.type
_entity.pdbx_description
1 polymer ?
#
loop_
_entity_poly.entity_id
_entity_poly.type
_entity_poly.pdbx_seq_one_letter_code
_entity_poly.pdbx_strand_id
1 'polypeptide(L)'
;MENRTIKKKKVWNSVNNMLLIAMYYGDDNYDNLFTCFKSIARELEAFKLVTINGTGYCVKLHLNDDYKSICSAVGHTGAASAHPCIKCVVKTMANQKADLG
;
A
#
# COMPACT_ATOMS: atom_id res chain seq x y z
N MET A 1 -12.01 19.93 -42.83
CA MET A 1 -12.13 18.84 -41.85
C MET A 1 -11.11 19.11 -40.74
N GLU A 2 -11.56 19.57 -39.58
CA GLU A 2 -10.69 19.82 -38.43
C GLU A 2 -10.18 18.49 -37.87
N ASN A 3 -8.86 18.31 -37.89
CA ASN A 3 -8.17 17.24 -37.17
C ASN A 3 -8.26 17.51 -35.66
N ARG A 4 -9.36 17.08 -35.03
CA ARG A 4 -9.45 17.03 -33.56
C ARG A 4 -8.51 15.96 -33.06
N THR A 5 -7.33 16.38 -32.59
CA THR A 5 -6.41 15.54 -31.84
C THR A 5 -7.11 15.12 -30.54
N ILE A 6 -7.60 13.89 -30.50
CA ILE A 6 -8.17 13.30 -29.29
C ILE A 6 -7.04 13.22 -28.27
N LYS A 7 -7.02 14.11 -27.27
CA LYS A 7 -6.15 13.98 -26.10
C LYS A 7 -6.51 12.64 -25.43
N LYS A 8 -5.70 11.60 -25.62
CA LYS A 8 -5.85 10.32 -24.92
C LYS A 8 -5.82 10.62 -23.42
N LYS A 9 -6.98 10.62 -22.78
CA LYS A 9 -7.10 10.76 -21.32
C LYS A 9 -6.39 9.55 -20.71
N LYS A 10 -5.35 9.79 -19.91
CA LYS A 10 -4.59 8.72 -19.26
C LYS A 10 -5.51 8.05 -18.25
N VAL A 11 -6.01 6.85 -18.58
CA VAL A 11 -6.88 6.07 -17.70
C VAL A 11 -5.98 5.29 -16.75
N TRP A 12 -5.89 5.75 -15.49
CA TRP A 12 -5.10 5.07 -14.46
C TRP A 12 -5.76 3.76 -14.00
N ASN A 13 -7.09 3.77 -13.86
CA ASN A 13 -7.88 2.60 -13.47
C ASN A 13 -8.19 1.75 -14.70
N SER A 14 -7.21 0.99 -15.18
CA SER A 14 -7.36 0.05 -16.28
C SER A 14 -6.70 -1.27 -15.92
N VAL A 15 -7.32 -2.38 -16.34
CA VAL A 15 -6.73 -3.73 -16.23
C VAL A 15 -5.37 -3.82 -16.92
N ASN A 16 -5.12 -3.00 -17.95
CA ASN A 16 -3.84 -2.96 -18.65
C ASN A 16 -2.70 -2.38 -17.79
N ASN A 17 -3.02 -1.68 -16.70
CA ASN A 17 -2.05 -1.14 -15.73
C ASN A 17 -2.07 -1.93 -14.41
N MET A 18 -2.74 -3.09 -14.36
CA MET A 18 -2.85 -3.93 -13.18
C MET A 18 -1.87 -5.10 -13.31
N LEU A 19 -1.05 -5.31 -12.28
CA LEU A 19 -0.20 -6.49 -12.16
C LEU A 19 -0.66 -7.31 -10.96
N LEU A 20 -1.01 -8.57 -11.18
CA LEU A 20 -1.28 -9.53 -10.12
C LEU A 20 0.06 -10.08 -9.61
N ILE A 21 0.40 -9.76 -8.35
CA ILE A 21 1.64 -10.23 -7.72
C ILE A 21 1.41 -11.52 -6.92
N ALA A 22 0.29 -11.60 -6.22
CA ALA A 22 -0.07 -12.76 -5.41
C ALA A 22 -1.58 -12.84 -5.21
N MET A 23 -2.06 -14.04 -4.91
CA MET A 23 -3.44 -14.30 -4.52
C MET A 23 -3.42 -15.24 -3.32
N TYR A 24 -4.07 -14.83 -2.23
CA TYR A 24 -4.14 -15.57 -0.98
C TYR A 24 -5.58 -15.92 -0.65
N TYR A 25 -5.78 -17.05 0.02
CA TYR A 25 -7.10 -17.46 0.50
C TYR A 25 -7.26 -17.09 1.98
N GLY A 26 -8.45 -16.67 2.37
CA GLY A 26 -8.79 -16.33 3.76
C GLY A 26 -9.58 -15.02 3.85
N ASP A 27 -9.74 -14.51 5.06
CA ASP A 27 -10.39 -13.24 5.35
C ASP A 27 -9.38 -12.09 5.43
N ASP A 28 -9.87 -10.85 5.35
CA ASP A 28 -9.04 -9.64 5.40
C ASP A 28 -8.64 -9.26 6.83
N ASN A 29 -8.53 -10.20 7.77
CA ASN A 29 -8.15 -9.86 9.15
C ASN A 29 -6.62 -9.65 9.26
N TYR A 30 -6.20 -8.98 10.34
CA TYR A 30 -4.79 -8.62 10.52
C TYR A 30 -3.85 -9.84 10.51
N ASP A 31 -4.19 -10.91 11.23
CA ASP A 31 -3.30 -12.08 11.38
C ASP A 31 -3.11 -12.82 10.05
N ASN A 32 -4.19 -12.93 9.27
CA ASN A 32 -4.15 -13.54 7.95
C ASN A 32 -3.34 -12.67 6.98
N LEU A 33 -3.63 -11.36 6.91
CA LEU A 33 -2.87 -10.42 6.08
C LEU A 33 -1.39 -10.41 6.46
N PHE A 34 -1.06 -10.37 7.75
CA PHE A 34 0.31 -10.40 8.23
C PHE A 34 1.02 -11.66 7.73
N THR A 35 0.40 -12.83 7.87
CA THR A 35 1.00 -14.10 7.43
C THR A 35 1.21 -14.13 5.92
N CYS A 36 0.20 -13.74 5.14
CA CYS A 36 0.25 -13.75 3.68
C CYS A 36 1.27 -12.74 3.13
N PHE A 37 1.29 -11.52 3.64
CA PHE A 37 2.08 -10.43 3.05
C PHE A 37 3.49 -10.29 3.63
N LYS A 38 3.84 -10.99 4.73
CA LYS A 38 5.15 -10.85 5.39
C LYS A 38 6.35 -11.07 4.47
N SER A 39 6.30 -12.02 3.54
CA SER A 39 7.40 -12.25 2.59
C SER A 39 7.57 -11.07 1.64
N ILE A 40 6.47 -10.67 0.99
CA ILE A 40 6.46 -9.55 0.04
C ILE A 40 6.86 -8.24 0.73
N ALA A 41 6.40 -8.00 1.96
CA ALA A 41 6.77 -6.81 2.71
C ALA A 41 8.29 -6.71 2.91
N ARG A 42 8.96 -7.82 3.24
CA ARG A 42 10.42 -7.86 3.38
C ARG A 42 11.14 -7.58 2.06
N GLU A 43 10.64 -8.13 0.96
CA GLU A 43 11.20 -7.89 -0.38
C GLU A 43 11.05 -6.42 -0.79
N LEU A 44 9.88 -5.83 -0.53
CA LEU A 44 9.61 -4.42 -0.81
C LEU A 44 10.46 -3.48 0.05
N GLU A 45 10.71 -3.82 1.33
CA GLU A 45 11.60 -3.05 2.20
C GLU A 45 13.07 -3.11 1.73
N ALA A 46 13.49 -4.23 1.14
CA ALA A 46 14.82 -4.38 0.57
C ALA A 46 14.97 -3.69 -0.80
N PHE A 47 13.87 -3.41 -1.49
CA PHE A 47 13.85 -2.83 -2.83
C PHE A 47 14.17 -1.31 -2.82
N LYS A 48 15.46 -0.99 -2.74
CA LYS A 48 15.96 0.39 -2.64
C LYS A 48 16.72 0.88 -3.87
N LEU A 49 17.10 -0.03 -4.78
CA LEU A 49 17.92 0.29 -5.94
C LEU A 49 17.44 -0.52 -7.15
N VAL A 50 17.32 0.15 -8.29
CA VAL A 50 17.10 -0.50 -9.58
C VAL A 50 18.18 -0.09 -10.57
N THR A 51 18.71 -1.04 -11.34
CA THR A 51 19.69 -0.75 -12.39
C THR A 51 19.01 -0.75 -13.74
N ILE A 52 19.10 0.36 -14.47
CA ILE A 52 18.55 0.51 -15.81
C ILE A 52 19.68 0.95 -16.72
N ASN A 53 19.96 0.16 -17.77
CA ASN A 53 21.04 0.42 -18.73
C ASN A 53 22.39 0.71 -18.06
N GLY A 54 22.73 -0.06 -17.02
CA GLY A 54 23.99 0.09 -16.28
C GLY A 54 24.04 1.23 -15.26
N THR A 55 23.00 2.08 -15.20
CA THR A 55 22.90 3.16 -14.21
C THR A 55 22.01 2.73 -13.04
N GLY A 56 22.49 2.94 -11.81
CA GLY A 56 21.71 2.67 -10.59
C GLY A 56 20.83 3.85 -10.20
N TYR A 57 19.58 3.57 -9.86
CA TYR A 57 18.58 4.55 -9.41
C TYR A 57 18.05 4.15 -8.04
N CYS A 58 18.12 5.08 -7.09
CA CYS A 58 17.48 4.90 -5.79
C CYS A 58 15.96 4.90 -5.97
N VAL A 59 15.31 3.92 -5.33
CA VAL A 59 13.85 3.77 -5.35
C VAL A 59 13.28 4.28 -4.04
N LYS A 60 12.25 5.12 -4.13
CA LYS A 60 11.38 5.46 -3.01
C LYS A 60 9.99 4.92 -3.28
N LEU A 61 9.64 3.84 -2.60
CA LEU A 61 8.35 3.18 -2.77
C LEU A 61 7.27 3.89 -1.96
N HIS A 62 6.12 4.14 -2.58
CA HIS A 62 4.94 4.68 -1.94
C HIS A 62 3.78 3.72 -2.19
N LEU A 63 3.37 2.99 -1.16
CA LEU A 63 2.22 2.10 -1.20
C LEU A 63 0.98 2.86 -0.72
N ASN A 64 -0.09 2.78 -1.49
CA ASN A 64 -1.38 3.35 -1.16
C ASN A 64 -2.45 2.28 -1.31
N ASP A 65 -3.47 2.35 -0.48
CA ASP A 65 -4.61 1.44 -0.53
C ASP A 65 -5.87 2.15 -0.04
N ASP A 66 -7.02 1.49 -0.16
CA ASP A 66 -8.26 1.99 0.41
C ASP A 66 -8.27 1.92 1.94
N TYR A 67 -9.22 2.64 2.55
CA TYR A 67 -9.30 2.77 4.00
C TYR A 67 -9.53 1.42 4.71
N LYS A 68 -10.31 0.49 4.14
CA LYS A 68 -10.60 -0.82 4.75
C LYS A 68 -9.33 -1.67 4.78
N SER A 69 -8.60 -1.72 3.67
CA SER A 69 -7.34 -2.45 3.58
C SER A 69 -6.31 -1.90 4.57
N ILE A 70 -6.13 -0.57 4.63
CA ILE A 70 -5.19 0.05 5.58
C ILE A 70 -5.59 -0.26 7.04
N CYS A 71 -6.89 -0.20 7.38
CA CYS A 71 -7.36 -0.55 8.72
C CYS A 71 -6.98 -1.99 9.08
N SER A 72 -7.22 -2.92 8.16
CA SER A 72 -6.93 -4.33 8.36
C SER A 72 -5.42 -4.58 8.53
N ALA A 73 -4.59 -3.94 7.72
CA ALA A 73 -3.13 -4.04 7.78
C ALA A 73 -2.51 -3.52 9.09
N VAL A 74 -3.19 -2.65 9.83
CA VAL A 74 -2.73 -2.12 11.13
C VAL A 74 -3.52 -2.68 12.32
N GLY A 75 -4.39 -3.67 12.11
CA GLY A 75 -5.21 -4.26 13.17
C GLY A 75 -6.32 -3.35 13.70
N HIS A 76 -6.76 -2.36 12.92
CA HIS A 76 -7.83 -1.43 13.29
C HIS A 76 -9.20 -1.94 12.79
N THR A 77 -10.25 -1.82 13.60
CA THR A 77 -11.61 -2.29 13.28
C THR A 77 -12.38 -1.37 12.31
N GLY A 78 -11.67 -0.44 11.67
CA GLY A 78 -12.22 0.44 10.65
C GLY A 78 -13.28 1.41 11.16
N ALA A 79 -14.30 1.63 10.34
CA ALA A 79 -15.36 2.60 10.61
C ALA A 79 -16.25 2.23 11.81
N ALA A 80 -16.24 0.95 12.23
CA ALA A 80 -16.97 0.48 13.40
C ALA A 80 -16.24 0.74 14.72
N SER A 81 -14.99 1.22 14.67
CA SER A 81 -14.21 1.61 15.85
C SER A 81 -14.83 2.82 16.56
N ALA A 82 -14.73 2.85 17.90
CA ALA A 82 -14.99 4.07 18.67
C ALA A 82 -14.04 5.22 18.28
N HIS A 83 -12.89 4.89 17.69
CA HIS A 83 -11.89 5.82 17.20
C HIS A 83 -11.63 5.61 15.69
N PRO A 84 -12.56 5.97 14.81
CA PRO A 84 -12.49 5.62 13.39
C PRO A 84 -11.34 6.30 12.63
N CYS A 85 -10.75 7.38 13.16
CA CYS A 85 -9.67 8.08 12.47
C CYS A 85 -8.34 7.32 12.58
N ILE A 86 -7.99 6.56 11.54
CA ILE A 86 -6.75 5.79 11.49
C ILE A 86 -5.49 6.65 11.65
N LYS A 87 -5.47 7.87 11.11
CA LYS A 87 -4.35 8.80 11.27
C LYS A 87 -4.13 9.17 12.74
N CYS A 88 -5.21 9.33 13.50
CA CYS A 88 -5.13 9.60 14.94
C CYS A 88 -4.64 8.36 15.69
N VAL A 89 -5.17 7.18 15.38
CA VAL A 89 -4.77 5.92 15.99
C VAL A 89 -3.28 5.63 15.79
N VAL A 90 -2.78 5.77 14.54
CA VAL A 90 -1.36 5.57 14.22
C VAL A 90 -0.46 6.55 14.98
N LYS A 91 -0.87 7.82 15.11
CA LYS A 91 -0.12 8.81 15.90
C LYS A 91 -0.07 8.43 17.39
N THR A 92 -1.18 7.97 17.96
CA THR A 92 -1.22 7.50 19.35
C THR A 92 -0.31 6.29 19.56
N MET A 93 -0.34 5.31 18.65
CA MET A 93 0.55 4.14 18.69
C MET A 93 2.03 4.52 18.59
N ALA A 94 2.37 5.51 17.75
CA ALA A 94 3.74 6.00 17.62
C ALA A 94 4.23 6.70 18.89
N ASN A 95 3.39 7.52 19.52
CA ASN A 95 3.73 8.22 20.76
C ASN A 95 3.86 7.27 21.95
N GLN A 96 2.99 6.25 22.06
CA GLN A 96 3.11 5.22 23.10
C GLN A 96 4.40 4.39 22.99
N LYS A 97 4.96 4.24 21.77
CA LYS A 97 6.27 3.62 21.58
C LYS A 97 7.44 4.52 21.99
N ALA A 98 7.25 5.84 22.03
CA ALA A 98 8.28 6.79 22.45
C ALA A 98 8.38 6.92 23.98
N ASP A 99 7.29 6.68 24.72
CA ASP A 99 7.24 6.76 26.19
C ASP A 99 7.69 5.46 26.91
N LEU A 100 8.08 4.42 26.15
CA LEU A 100 8.64 3.16 26.66
C LEU A 100 10.15 3.01 26.39
N GLY A 101 10.83 4.12 26.06
CA GLY A 101 12.27 4.19 25.82
C GLY A 101 13.04 4.79 26.99
#